data_AF-A0A7L3PPA1-F1
#
_entry.id   AF-A0A7L3PPA1-F1
#
_cell.length_a   1.000
_cell.length_b   1.000
_cell.length_c   1.000
_cell.angle_alpha   90.00
_cell.angle_beta   90.00
_cell.angle_gamma   90.00
#
_symmetry.space_group_name_H-M   'P 1'
#
loop_
_entity.id
_entity.type
_entity.pdbx_description
1 polymer ?
#
loop_
_entity_poly.entity_id
_entity_poly.type
_entity_poly.pdbx_seq_one_letter_code
_entity_poly.pdbx_strand_id
1 'polypeptide(L)'
;FLAEHKLLGQVKNVAKTANKEQLIAAYTQLFHTQRFKGTDGAEKAAEKAKPAKAEEAKGKAVKAEEAVEEGPPKYTKSILKKGDKTNFPKKGDTVHCWYTGKLQDGTVFDTNIQSS
;
A
#
# COMPACT_ATOMS: atom_id res chain seq x y z
N PHE A 1 2.18 17.25 3.65
CA PHE A 1 0.72 17.00 3.79
C PHE A 1 0.08 17.59 5.06
N LEU A 2 0.27 17.02 6.27
CA LEU A 2 -0.50 17.46 7.45
C LEU A 2 -0.31 18.95 7.81
N ALA A 3 0.89 19.49 7.64
CA ALA A 3 1.16 20.92 7.86
C ALA A 3 0.38 21.81 6.87
N GLU A 4 0.36 21.43 5.58
CA GLU A 4 -0.34 22.16 4.51
C GLU A 4 -1.85 22.23 4.76
N HIS A 5 -2.43 21.15 5.30
CA HIS A 5 -3.86 21.09 5.65
C HIS A 5 -4.17 21.58 7.09
N LYS A 6 -3.19 22.14 7.81
CA LYS A 6 -3.33 22.58 9.22
C LYS A 6 -3.81 21.46 10.17
N LEU A 7 -3.46 20.21 9.84
CA LEU A 7 -3.77 19.01 10.62
C LEU A 7 -2.58 18.52 11.46
N LEU A 8 -1.46 19.26 11.44
CA LEU A 8 -0.26 18.93 12.22
C LEU A 8 -0.38 19.48 13.64
N GLY A 9 -0.40 18.59 14.63
CA GLY A 9 -0.42 18.97 16.05
C GLY A 9 -1.21 17.98 16.89
N GLN A 10 -1.51 18.37 18.14
CA GLN A 10 -2.35 17.56 19.00
C GLN A 10 -3.79 17.51 18.48
N VAL A 11 -4.38 16.31 18.44
CA VAL A 11 -5.75 16.07 17.93
C VAL A 11 -6.79 16.98 18.62
N LYS A 12 -6.63 17.23 19.93
CA LYS A 12 -7.52 18.14 20.69
C LYS A 12 -7.50 19.58 20.18
N ASN A 13 -6.38 20.04 19.61
CA ASN A 13 -6.26 21.38 19.05
C ASN A 13 -6.72 21.41 17.60
N VAL A 14 -6.37 20.38 16.82
CA VAL A 14 -6.84 20.22 15.43
C VAL A 14 -8.37 20.17 15.38
N ALA A 15 -9.01 19.45 16.30
CA ALA A 15 -10.47 19.36 16.36
C ALA A 15 -11.18 20.68 16.70
N LYS A 16 -10.45 21.68 17.24
CA LYS A 16 -11.00 23.02 17.49
C LYS A 16 -10.97 23.90 16.24
N THR A 17 -10.08 23.62 15.31
CA THR A 17 -9.81 24.46 14.13
C THR A 17 -10.28 23.86 12.82
N ALA A 18 -10.32 22.53 12.73
CA ALA A 18 -10.73 21.79 11.54
C ALA A 18 -12.14 21.24 11.70
N ASN A 19 -13.01 21.56 10.74
CA ASN A 19 -14.38 21.04 10.72
C ASN A 19 -14.44 19.67 10.00
N LYS A 20 -15.62 19.02 10.07
CA LYS A 20 -15.84 17.69 9.50
C LYS A 20 -15.55 17.63 8.00
N GLU A 21 -15.97 18.64 7.24
CA GLU A 21 -15.80 18.70 5.78
C GLU A 21 -14.33 18.85 5.40
N GLN A 22 -13.58 19.69 6.10
CA GLN A 22 -12.14 19.87 5.91
C GLN A 22 -11.37 18.58 6.19
N LEU A 23 -11.75 17.84 7.23
CA LEU A 23 -11.13 16.56 7.56
C LEU A 23 -11.40 15.50 6.49
N ILE A 24 -12.63 15.44 5.96
CA ILE A 24 -13.00 14.53 4.86
C ILE A 24 -12.27 14.90 3.57
N ALA A 25 -12.20 16.18 3.24
CA ALA A 25 -11.50 16.67 2.06
C ALA A 25 -10.01 16.34 2.13
N ALA A 26 -9.35 16.61 3.26
CA ALA A 26 -7.95 16.26 3.47
C ALA A 26 -7.73 14.74 3.42
N TYR A 27 -8.61 13.93 3.99
CA TYR A 27 -8.52 12.47 3.89
C TYR A 27 -8.61 11.99 2.44
N THR A 28 -9.55 12.52 1.66
CA THR A 28 -9.73 12.15 0.25
C THR A 28 -8.50 12.57 -0.57
N GLN A 29 -8.02 13.79 -0.38
CA GLN A 29 -6.81 14.31 -1.04
C GLN A 29 -5.56 13.50 -0.65
N LEU A 30 -5.46 13.01 0.58
CA LEU A 30 -4.36 12.15 1.01
C LEU A 30 -4.28 10.86 0.17
N PHE A 31 -5.44 10.26 -0.14
CA PHE A 31 -5.50 9.04 -0.94
C PHE A 31 -5.26 9.30 -2.44
N HIS A 32 -5.76 10.43 -2.98
CA HIS A 32 -5.48 10.82 -4.37
C HIS A 32 -4.01 11.19 -4.61
N THR A 33 -3.43 11.98 -3.70
CA THR A 33 -2.03 12.41 -3.84
C THR A 33 -1.03 11.36 -3.35
N GLN A 34 -1.51 10.31 -2.69
CA GLN A 34 -0.71 9.24 -2.11
C GLN A 34 0.40 9.71 -1.16
N ARG A 35 0.29 10.92 -0.58
CA ARG A 35 1.28 11.52 0.35
C ARG A 35 1.18 10.97 1.77
N PHE A 36 1.12 9.64 1.87
CA PHE A 36 1.07 8.92 3.13
C PHE A 36 2.35 9.15 3.93
N LYS A 37 2.26 8.98 5.26
CA LYS A 37 3.42 9.12 6.14
C LYS A 37 4.58 8.24 5.66
N GLY A 38 5.75 8.85 5.42
CA GLY A 38 6.96 8.17 4.94
C GLY A 38 7.22 8.29 3.44
N THR A 39 6.25 8.75 2.64
CA THR A 39 6.42 8.94 1.19
C THR A 39 7.26 10.18 0.84
N ASP A 40 7.28 11.22 1.69
CA ASP A 40 8.12 12.42 1.48
C ASP A 40 9.64 12.12 1.44
N GLY A 41 10.08 10.91 1.86
CA GLY A 41 11.47 10.45 1.75
C GLY A 41 11.79 9.66 0.46
N ALA A 42 10.78 9.10 -0.20
CA ALA A 42 10.94 8.31 -1.43
C ALA A 42 11.13 9.20 -2.67
N GLU A 43 10.51 10.38 -2.68
CA GLU A 43 10.63 11.35 -3.79
C GLU A 43 12.08 11.86 -3.95
N LYS A 44 12.86 11.97 -2.86
CA LYS A 44 14.29 12.32 -2.92
C LYS A 44 15.21 11.19 -3.40
N ALA A 45 14.75 9.94 -3.38
CA ALA A 45 15.56 8.79 -3.82
C ALA A 45 15.43 8.53 -5.32
N ALA A 46 14.29 8.90 -5.93
CA ALA A 46 14.02 8.67 -7.35
C ALA A 46 14.79 9.60 -8.30
N GLU A 47 15.25 10.77 -7.85
CA GLU A 47 15.97 11.74 -8.71
C GLU A 47 17.45 11.33 -8.99
N LYS A 48 18.00 10.37 -8.25
CA LYS A 48 19.37 9.85 -8.46
C LYS A 48 19.39 8.40 -8.96
N ALA A 49 18.86 8.15 -10.14
CA ALA A 49 19.23 6.94 -10.89
C ALA A 49 19.14 7.16 -12.41
N LYS A 50 20.29 7.40 -13.06
CA LYS A 50 20.50 7.13 -14.49
C LYS A 50 21.32 5.84 -14.64
N PRO A 51 21.16 5.10 -15.75
CA PRO A 51 21.30 3.65 -15.82
C PRO A 51 22.68 3.17 -16.32
N ALA A 52 23.12 2.03 -15.77
CA ALA A 52 23.97 1.00 -16.39
C ALA A 52 23.98 -0.16 -15.35
N LYS A 53 23.84 -1.45 -15.68
CA LYS A 53 24.33 -2.21 -16.82
C LYS A 53 23.59 -3.56 -16.81
N ALA A 54 23.20 -4.04 -17.97
CA ALA A 54 22.75 -5.41 -18.18
C ALA A 54 23.95 -6.34 -18.44
N GLU A 55 23.89 -7.56 -17.91
CA GLU A 55 24.46 -8.82 -18.43
C GLU A 55 23.90 -9.95 -17.54
N GLU A 56 22.91 -10.73 -17.98
CA GLU A 56 22.97 -11.97 -18.78
C GLU A 56 23.42 -13.26 -18.06
N ALA A 57 22.50 -14.23 -18.11
CA ALA A 57 22.70 -15.65 -18.44
C ALA A 57 22.99 -16.73 -17.35
N LYS A 58 21.98 -17.63 -17.30
CA LYS A 58 22.03 -19.11 -17.31
C LYS A 58 22.13 -19.88 -15.99
N GLY A 59 21.17 -20.80 -15.86
CA GLY A 59 21.31 -22.01 -15.04
C GLY A 59 20.02 -22.79 -14.83
N LYS A 60 19.48 -23.44 -15.87
CA LYS A 60 18.48 -24.52 -15.71
C LYS A 60 19.19 -25.75 -15.12
N ALA A 61 18.65 -26.29 -14.02
CA ALA A 61 18.81 -27.71 -13.68
C ALA A 61 17.49 -28.19 -13.07
N VAL A 62 16.86 -29.13 -13.77
CA VAL A 62 15.68 -29.89 -13.35
C VAL A 62 16.19 -31.16 -12.68
N LYS A 63 15.83 -31.44 -11.41
CA LYS A 63 15.49 -32.79 -10.94
C LYS A 63 14.89 -32.81 -9.52
N ALA A 64 13.96 -33.75 -9.34
CA ALA A 64 13.42 -34.35 -8.13
C ALA A 64 12.17 -33.67 -7.52
N GLU A 65 11.02 -34.24 -7.87
CA GLU A 65 9.81 -34.23 -7.04
C GLU A 65 10.14 -34.91 -5.71
N GLU A 66 10.33 -34.10 -4.67
CA GLU A 66 10.14 -34.51 -3.29
C GLU A 66 8.99 -33.67 -2.74
N ALA A 67 8.09 -34.30 -2.00
CA ALA A 67 6.91 -33.68 -1.43
C ALA A 67 7.31 -32.39 -0.68
N VAL A 68 6.94 -31.23 -1.25
CA VAL A 68 7.11 -29.95 -0.59
C VAL A 68 6.19 -29.96 0.62
N GLU A 69 6.75 -30.27 1.78
CA GLU A 69 6.20 -29.81 3.05
C GLU A 69 6.06 -28.29 2.88
N GLU A 70 4.84 -27.82 2.68
CA GLU A 70 4.57 -26.39 2.49
C GLU A 70 4.99 -25.69 3.78
N GLY A 71 6.21 -25.15 3.76
CA GLY A 71 6.70 -24.29 4.82
C GLY A 71 5.72 -23.16 5.09
N PRO A 72 5.87 -22.46 6.22
CA PRO A 72 4.95 -21.40 6.63
C PRO A 72 4.69 -20.41 5.49
N PRO A 73 3.47 -19.85 5.38
CA PRO A 73 3.11 -18.99 4.27
C PRO A 73 4.16 -17.90 4.03
N LYS A 74 4.58 -17.72 2.78
CA LYS A 74 5.59 -16.71 2.39
C LYS A 74 5.04 -15.27 2.43
N TYR A 75 3.93 -15.06 3.14
CA TYR A 75 3.26 -13.77 3.27
C TYR A 75 2.76 -13.58 4.70
N THR A 76 2.70 -12.32 5.12
CA THR A 76 2.06 -11.93 6.38
C THR A 76 0.77 -11.17 6.07
N LYS A 77 -0.22 -11.34 6.96
CA LYS A 77 -1.52 -10.66 6.86
C LYS A 77 -1.90 -10.11 8.22
N SER A 78 -2.26 -8.84 8.27
CA SER A 78 -2.77 -8.18 9.48
C SER A 78 -4.12 -7.54 9.20
N ILE A 79 -5.09 -7.80 10.07
CA ILE A 79 -6.45 -7.24 9.95
C ILE A 79 -6.49 -5.91 10.69
N LEU A 80 -6.50 -4.79 9.95
CA LEU A 80 -6.54 -3.44 10.51
C LEU A 80 -7.94 -3.07 11.06
N LYS A 81 -8.97 -3.41 10.30
CA LYS A 81 -10.38 -3.24 10.69
C LYS A 81 -11.10 -4.57 10.53
N LYS A 82 -11.72 -5.06 11.61
CA LYS A 82 -12.50 -6.30 11.59
C LYS A 82 -13.73 -6.10 10.69
N GLY A 83 -13.95 -7.07 9.79
CA GLY A 83 -15.20 -7.18 9.01
C GLY A 83 -16.32 -7.81 9.84
N ASP A 84 -17.33 -8.34 9.14
CA ASP A 84 -18.51 -8.98 9.75
C ASP A 84 -18.19 -10.27 10.54
N LYS A 85 -17.09 -10.96 10.20
CA LYS A 85 -16.69 -12.27 10.73
C LYS A 85 -17.71 -13.39 10.50
N THR A 86 -18.67 -13.17 9.60
CA THR A 86 -19.74 -14.14 9.30
C THR A 86 -19.70 -14.55 7.84
N ASN A 87 -19.32 -13.64 6.94
CA ASN A 87 -19.31 -13.88 5.51
C ASN A 87 -17.87 -14.00 5.03
N PHE A 88 -17.47 -15.23 4.70
CA PHE A 88 -16.16 -15.53 4.15
C PHE A 88 -16.30 -16.00 2.70
N PRO A 89 -15.41 -15.55 1.79
CA PRO A 89 -15.46 -15.97 0.40
C PRO A 89 -15.17 -17.47 0.29
N LYS A 90 -15.95 -18.17 -0.54
CA LYS A 90 -15.80 -19.59 -0.83
C LYS A 90 -15.20 -19.80 -2.22
N LYS A 91 -14.71 -21.02 -2.46
CA LYS A 91 -14.19 -21.39 -3.78
C LYS A 91 -15.30 -21.28 -4.82
N GLY A 92 -15.06 -20.48 -5.87
CA GLY A 92 -16.02 -20.22 -6.94
C GLY A 92 -16.81 -18.92 -6.79
N ASP A 93 -16.72 -18.26 -5.63
CA ASP A 93 -17.40 -16.97 -5.42
C ASP A 93 -16.69 -15.86 -6.21
N THR A 94 -17.48 -14.96 -6.78
CA THR A 94 -16.98 -13.67 -7.28
C THR A 94 -16.97 -12.67 -6.14
N VAL A 95 -15.83 -12.01 -5.94
CA VAL A 95 -15.63 -11.01 -4.88
C VAL A 95 -15.32 -9.65 -5.48
N HIS A 96 -15.72 -8.59 -4.79
CA HIS A 96 -15.40 -7.21 -5.14
C HIS A 96 -14.62 -6.56 -4.00
N CYS A 97 -13.42 -6.07 -4.29
CA CYS A 97 -12.55 -5.44 -3.31
C CYS A 97 -11.71 -4.31 -3.94
N TRP A 98 -11.35 -3.34 -3.10
CA TRP A 98 -10.38 -2.31 -3.43
C TRP A 98 -8.99 -2.73 -2.95
N TYR A 99 -7.96 -2.50 -3.77
CA TYR A 99 -6.57 -2.82 -3.42
C TYR A 99 -5.59 -1.77 -3.97
N THR A 100 -4.45 -1.69 -3.28
CA THR A 100 -3.28 -0.92 -3.73
C THR A 100 -2.03 -1.72 -3.38
N GLY A 101 -1.28 -2.13 -4.40
CA GLY A 101 0.00 -2.82 -4.26
C GLY A 101 1.16 -1.83 -4.23
N LYS A 102 2.03 -1.95 -3.22
CA LYS A 102 3.24 -1.12 -3.07
C LYS A 102 4.47 -1.98 -2.85
N LEU A 103 5.58 -1.56 -3.44
CA LEU A 103 6.92 -2.07 -3.13
C LEU A 103 7.41 -1.52 -1.78
N GLN A 104 8.53 -2.04 -1.28
CA GLN A 104 9.09 -1.65 0.03
C GLN A 104 9.53 -0.18 0.08
N ASP A 105 9.89 0.40 -1.05
CA ASP A 105 10.25 1.81 -1.23
C ASP A 105 9.01 2.74 -1.30
N GLY A 106 7.79 2.17 -1.27
CA GLY A 106 6.53 2.90 -1.38
C GLY A 106 6.01 3.06 -2.81
N THR A 107 6.77 2.64 -3.82
CA THR A 107 6.37 2.70 -5.23
C THR A 107 5.12 1.86 -5.45
N VAL A 108 4.06 2.48 -5.97
CA VAL A 108 2.80 1.79 -6.33
C VAL A 108 3.02 1.06 -7.65
N PHE A 109 2.82 -0.26 -7.66
CA PHE A 109 2.95 -1.06 -8.88
C PHE A 109 1.59 -1.42 -9.50
N ASP A 110 0.51 -1.43 -8.71
CA ASP A 110 -0.85 -1.69 -9.18
C ASP A 110 -1.90 -1.14 -8.20
N THR A 111 -3.04 -0.66 -8.70
CA THR A 111 -4.16 -0.17 -7.89
C THR A 111 -5.45 -0.16 -8.70
N ASN A 112 -6.56 -0.59 -8.09
CA ASN A 112 -7.88 -0.49 -8.71
C ASN A 112 -8.74 0.64 -8.14
N ILE A 113 -8.20 1.47 -7.25
CA ILE A 113 -8.91 2.61 -6.67
C ILE A 113 -8.97 3.72 -7.71
N GLN A 114 -10.16 3.98 -8.24
CA GLN A 114 -10.39 5.10 -9.15
C GLN A 114 -10.22 6.42 -8.37
N SER A 115 -9.35 7.29 -8.86
CA SER A 115 -9.28 8.67 -8.39
C SER A 115 -10.34 9.46 -9.16
N SER A 116 -11.41 9.91 -8.49
CA SER A 116 -12.43 10.80 -9.07
C SER A 116 -12.05 12.27 -8.89
#